data_AF-A0A949F495-F1
#
_entry.id   AF-A0A949F495-F1
#
_cell.length_a   1.000
_cell.length_b   1.000
_cell.length_c   1.000
_cell.angle_alpha   90.00
_cell.angle_beta   90.00
_cell.angle_gamma   90.00
#
_symmetry.space_group_name_H-M   'P 1'
#
loop_
_entity.id
_entity.type
_entity.pdbx_description
1 polymer ?
#
loop_
_entity_poly.entity_id
_entity_poly.type
_entity_poly.pdbx_seq_one_letter_code
_entity_poly.pdbx_strand_id
1 'polypeptide(L)'
;MRLIKKIFKENGLTLIELLVATLIGTLVFMVLFYVSFTIQENINISSGILGITESGRLATSYISNDARQAKLLTSYSSYSTNNTTLVLEIPVANTSGTIIGSDMIIYALDSADPTKLRRIVYATAGSPRSDSNKIVAEDVDTLLFSSYGTGLSSIASPGTVKLLTMKIITKTNAAGVVRVNEIITSASLRNKKISY
;
A
#
# COMPACT_ATOMS: atom_id res chain seq x y z
N MET A 1 -24.98 -18.23 75.51
CA MET A 1 -24.39 -17.94 74.19
C MET A 1 -25.47 -17.30 73.33
N ARG A 2 -25.54 -15.96 73.26
CA ARG A 2 -26.58 -15.21 72.52
C ARG A 2 -26.13 -15.03 71.07
N LEU A 3 -26.86 -15.64 70.14
CA LEU A 3 -26.71 -15.46 68.69
C LEU A 3 -27.23 -14.06 68.30
N ILE A 4 -26.34 -13.19 67.83
CA ILE A 4 -26.68 -11.92 67.20
C ILE A 4 -27.27 -12.24 65.82
N LYS A 5 -28.59 -12.28 65.73
CA LYS A 5 -29.30 -12.32 64.44
C LYS A 5 -29.39 -10.88 63.92
N LYS A 6 -28.36 -10.43 63.20
CA LYS A 6 -28.38 -9.14 62.49
C LYS A 6 -29.31 -9.30 61.28
N ILE A 7 -30.56 -8.91 61.45
CA ILE A 7 -31.55 -8.88 60.36
C ILE A 7 -31.09 -7.80 59.38
N PHE A 8 -30.61 -8.21 58.20
CA PHE A 8 -30.47 -7.30 57.07
C PHE A 8 -31.88 -6.84 56.69
N LYS A 9 -32.17 -5.57 56.93
CA LYS A 9 -33.42 -4.93 56.52
C LYS A 9 -33.33 -4.74 55.01
N GLU A 10 -34.01 -5.59 54.25
CA GLU A 10 -34.17 -5.39 52.81
C GLU A 10 -35.09 -4.19 52.61
N ASN A 11 -34.50 -3.00 52.45
CA ASN A 11 -35.24 -1.83 52.04
C ASN A 11 -35.51 -1.99 50.54
N GLY A 12 -36.75 -2.32 50.17
CA GLY A 12 -37.18 -2.38 48.77
C GLY A 12 -37.05 -1.01 48.09
N LEU A 13 -36.76 -1.03 46.79
CA LEU A 13 -36.71 0.20 45.97
C LEU A 13 -38.08 0.87 45.96
N THR A 14 -38.10 2.16 46.25
CA THR A 14 -39.31 2.97 46.08
C THR A 14 -39.56 3.23 44.59
N LEU A 15 -40.83 3.45 44.21
CA LEU A 15 -41.21 3.73 42.81
C LEU A 15 -40.46 4.96 42.25
N ILE A 16 -40.20 5.95 43.09
CA ILE A 16 -39.47 7.17 42.73
C ILE A 16 -37.99 6.87 42.47
N GLU A 17 -37.34 6.05 43.32
CA GLU A 17 -35.95 5.64 43.10
C GLU A 17 -35.80 4.83 41.80
N LEU A 18 -36.77 3.98 41.47
CA LEU A 18 -36.79 3.24 40.20
C LEU A 18 -36.92 4.19 38.99
N LEU A 19 -37.78 5.19 39.06
CA LEU A 19 -37.95 6.19 38.00
C LEU A 19 -36.68 7.04 37.80
N VAL A 20 -36.04 7.46 38.90
CA VAL A 20 -34.78 8.22 38.83
C VAL A 20 -33.65 7.35 38.27
N ALA A 21 -33.53 6.09 38.73
CA ALA A 21 -32.51 5.17 38.24
C ALA A 21 -32.66 4.85 36.75
N THR A 22 -33.89 4.65 36.27
CA THR A 22 -34.17 4.40 34.84
C THR A 22 -33.90 5.64 33.98
N LEU A 23 -34.22 6.84 34.47
CA LEU A 23 -33.90 8.09 33.79
C LEU A 23 -32.38 8.29 33.65
N ILE A 24 -31.62 8.06 34.72
CA ILE A 24 -30.15 8.14 34.67
C ILE A 24 -29.58 7.07 33.74
N GLY A 25 -30.08 5.82 33.86
CA GLY A 25 -29.63 4.71 33.04
C GLY A 25 -29.83 4.93 31.55
N THR A 26 -31.01 5.45 31.15
CA THR A 26 -31.29 5.78 29.75
C THR A 26 -30.39 6.89 29.21
N LEU A 27 -30.13 7.93 30.01
CA LEU A 27 -29.25 9.03 29.63
C LEU A 27 -27.80 8.55 29.42
N VAL A 28 -27.28 7.71 30.33
CA VAL A 28 -25.96 7.08 30.19
C VAL A 28 -25.90 6.18 28.96
N PHE A 29 -26.93 5.35 28.73
CA PHE A 29 -27.01 4.49 27.55
C PHE A 29 -27.00 5.29 26.24
N MET A 30 -27.71 6.41 26.19
CA MET A 30 -27.75 7.27 25.00
C MET A 30 -26.37 7.85 24.68
N VAL A 31 -25.64 8.31 25.70
CA VAL A 31 -24.27 8.80 25.54
C VAL A 31 -23.34 7.69 25.05
N LEU A 32 -23.40 6.49 25.66
CA LEU A 32 -22.57 5.36 25.25
C LEU A 32 -22.89 4.90 23.82
N PHE A 33 -24.16 4.92 23.44
CA PHE A 33 -24.60 4.55 22.09
C PHE A 33 -24.05 5.54 21.03
N TYR A 34 -24.16 6.84 21.30
CA TYR A 34 -23.61 7.89 20.44
C TYR A 34 -22.09 7.78 20.26
N VAL A 35 -21.36 7.57 21.36
CA VAL A 35 -19.91 7.38 21.34
C VAL A 35 -19.54 6.12 20.55
N SER A 36 -20.25 5.02 20.75
CA SER A 36 -19.99 3.75 20.04
C SER A 36 -20.17 3.89 18.54
N PHE A 37 -21.21 4.58 18.09
CA PHE A 37 -21.45 4.83 16.67
C PHE A 37 -20.33 5.67 16.05
N THR A 38 -19.91 6.72 16.75
CA THR A 38 -18.80 7.59 16.33
C THR A 38 -17.47 6.82 16.25
N ILE A 39 -17.21 5.93 17.21
CA ILE A 39 -16.00 5.09 17.20
C ILE A 39 -16.03 4.13 16.01
N GLN A 40 -17.17 3.49 15.74
CA GLN A 40 -17.27 2.54 14.63
C GLN A 40 -17.02 3.19 13.28
N GLU A 41 -17.54 4.40 13.06
CA GLU A 41 -17.28 5.18 11.85
C GLU A 41 -15.79 5.49 11.71
N ASN A 42 -15.14 5.95 12.79
CA ASN A 42 -13.70 6.23 12.81
C ASN A 42 -12.84 4.98 12.55
N ILE A 43 -13.24 3.82 13.08
CA ILE A 43 -12.54 2.55 12.82
C ILE A 43 -12.63 2.21 11.34
N ASN A 44 -13.82 2.27 10.74
CA ASN A 44 -14.02 1.94 9.33
C ASN A 44 -13.18 2.86 8.42
N ILE A 45 -13.19 4.17 8.71
CA ILE A 45 -12.36 5.16 8.00
C ILE A 45 -10.87 4.83 8.14
N SER A 46 -10.43 4.55 9.37
CA SER A 46 -9.02 4.25 9.66
C SER A 46 -8.55 2.97 8.99
N SER A 47 -9.38 1.92 8.97
CA SER A 47 -9.08 0.65 8.30
C SER A 47 -8.90 0.82 6.79
N GLY A 48 -9.73 1.64 6.14
CA GLY A 48 -9.56 1.98 4.72
C GLY A 48 -8.23 2.68 4.43
N ILE A 49 -7.86 3.67 5.27
CA ILE A 49 -6.60 4.41 5.14
C ILE A 49 -5.37 3.50 5.31
N LEU A 50 -5.43 2.57 6.27
CA LEU A 50 -4.36 1.60 6.52
C LEU A 50 -4.16 0.68 5.31
N GLY A 51 -5.25 0.17 4.71
CA GLY A 51 -5.17 -0.69 3.53
C GLY A 51 -4.48 -0.02 2.34
N ILE A 52 -4.78 1.25 2.10
CA ILE A 52 -4.19 2.03 1.00
C ILE A 52 -2.72 2.33 1.25
N THR A 53 -2.37 2.67 2.49
CA THR A 53 -0.98 2.93 2.90
C THR A 53 -0.11 1.69 2.76
N GLU A 54 -0.61 0.54 3.21
CA GLU A 54 0.09 -0.73 3.06
C GLU A 54 0.25 -1.13 1.59
N SER A 55 -0.77 -0.91 0.76
CA SER A 55 -0.70 -1.18 -0.67
C SER A 55 0.40 -0.37 -1.37
N GLY A 56 0.49 0.93 -1.07
CA GLY A 56 1.58 1.77 -1.58
C GLY A 56 2.96 1.32 -1.12
N ARG A 57 3.10 0.94 0.17
CA ARG A 57 4.36 0.43 0.74
C ARG A 57 4.78 -0.92 0.14
N LEU A 58 3.82 -1.81 -0.12
CA LEU A 58 4.06 -3.08 -0.78
C LEU A 58 4.49 -2.87 -2.23
N ALA A 59 3.84 -1.96 -2.96
CA ALA A 59 4.23 -1.61 -4.32
C ALA A 59 5.67 -1.06 -4.38
N THR A 60 6.04 -0.12 -3.51
CA THR A 60 7.43 0.38 -3.48
C THR A 60 8.43 -0.70 -3.07
N SER A 61 8.06 -1.62 -2.19
CA SER A 61 8.90 -2.78 -1.85
C SER A 61 9.13 -3.69 -3.07
N TYR A 62 8.08 -4.02 -3.83
CA TYR A 62 8.21 -4.80 -5.07
C TYR A 62 9.13 -4.12 -6.07
N ILE A 63 8.88 -2.84 -6.37
CA ILE A 63 9.68 -2.12 -7.36
C ILE A 63 11.14 -2.00 -6.90
N SER A 64 11.38 -1.74 -5.60
CA SER A 64 12.75 -1.66 -5.04
C SER A 64 13.50 -2.99 -5.17
N ASN A 65 12.83 -4.11 -4.86
CA ASN A 65 13.44 -5.44 -4.95
C ASN A 65 13.73 -5.86 -6.39
N ASP A 66 12.84 -5.52 -7.33
CA ASP A 66 13.04 -5.78 -8.76
C ASP A 66 14.13 -4.86 -9.33
N ALA A 67 14.12 -3.57 -8.97
CA ALA A 67 15.14 -2.60 -9.38
C ALA A 67 16.56 -3.04 -8.97
N ARG A 68 16.75 -3.56 -7.75
CA ARG A 68 18.06 -4.05 -7.28
C ARG A 68 18.67 -5.15 -8.14
N GLN A 69 17.84 -5.89 -8.86
CA GLN A 69 18.27 -7.01 -9.70
C GLN A 69 18.28 -6.65 -11.18
N ALA A 70 17.67 -5.53 -11.55
CA ALA A 70 17.42 -5.11 -12.91
C ALA A 70 18.36 -4.01 -13.39
N LYS A 71 18.47 -3.90 -14.71
CA LYS A 71 18.86 -2.67 -15.39
C LYS A 71 17.60 -1.99 -15.95
N LEU A 72 17.66 -0.67 -16.09
CA LEU A 72 16.57 0.10 -16.68
C LEU A 72 16.67 0.05 -18.20
N LEU A 73 15.54 -0.21 -18.87
CA LEU A 73 15.44 -0.29 -20.32
C LEU A 73 14.66 0.91 -20.86
N THR A 74 14.92 1.33 -22.10
CA THR A 74 14.18 2.44 -22.73
C THR A 74 12.74 2.06 -23.05
N SER A 75 12.51 0.84 -23.54
CA SER A 75 11.18 0.35 -23.91
C SER A 75 11.16 -1.16 -24.05
N TYR A 76 10.00 -1.77 -23.84
CA TYR A 76 9.73 -3.16 -24.18
C TYR A 76 8.26 -3.31 -24.61
N SER A 77 8.02 -3.98 -25.73
CA SER A 77 6.68 -4.10 -26.31
C SER A 77 6.04 -2.72 -26.51
N SER A 78 4.80 -2.51 -26.07
CA SER A 78 4.07 -1.23 -26.11
C SER A 78 4.45 -0.24 -25.00
N TYR A 79 5.36 -0.60 -24.08
CA TYR A 79 5.70 0.22 -22.92
C TYR A 79 7.04 0.93 -23.12
N SER A 80 7.06 2.24 -22.88
CA SER A 80 8.27 3.06 -22.85
C SER A 80 8.54 3.55 -21.43
N THR A 81 9.80 3.51 -21.01
CA THR A 81 10.22 4.09 -19.74
C THR A 81 10.04 5.61 -19.80
N ASN A 82 9.29 6.13 -18.84
CA ASN A 82 9.02 7.56 -18.68
C ASN A 82 8.74 7.86 -17.20
N ASN A 83 8.19 9.03 -16.91
CA ASN A 83 7.95 9.46 -15.53
C ASN A 83 6.90 8.61 -14.80
N THR A 84 5.99 7.92 -15.48
CA THR A 84 4.90 7.13 -14.89
C THR A 84 4.98 5.65 -15.26
N THR A 85 5.91 5.27 -16.13
CA THR A 85 6.11 3.89 -16.61
C THR A 85 7.57 3.49 -16.42
N LEU A 86 7.79 2.34 -15.79
CA LEU A 86 9.11 1.80 -15.54
C LEU A 86 9.26 0.47 -16.26
N VAL A 87 10.27 0.35 -17.12
CA VAL A 87 10.61 -0.91 -17.80
C VAL A 87 11.97 -1.41 -17.30
N LEU A 88 11.94 -2.55 -16.62
CA LEU A 88 13.10 -3.20 -16.01
C LEU A 88 13.45 -4.48 -16.75
N GLU A 89 14.74 -4.72 -16.95
CA GLU A 89 15.27 -5.97 -17.50
C GLU A 89 16.09 -6.69 -16.43
N ILE A 90 15.70 -7.92 -16.10
CA ILE A 90 16.39 -8.78 -15.14
C ILE A 90 17.00 -9.97 -15.88
N PRO A 91 18.33 -10.17 -15.83
CA PRO A 91 18.93 -11.33 -16.48
C PRO A 91 18.50 -12.63 -15.77
N VAL A 92 18.25 -13.65 -16.58
CA VAL A 92 17.86 -14.99 -16.16
C VAL A 92 19.08 -15.89 -16.23
N ALA A 93 19.38 -16.59 -15.13
CA ALA A 93 20.42 -17.60 -15.09
C ALA A 93 19.80 -19.00 -15.01
N ASN A 94 20.39 -19.96 -15.73
CA ASN A 94 20.06 -21.37 -15.58
C ASN A 94 20.67 -21.95 -14.28
N THR A 95 20.41 -23.23 -14.01
CA THR A 95 20.93 -23.95 -12.83
C THR A 95 22.47 -23.95 -12.76
N SER A 96 23.16 -23.78 -13.89
CA SER A 96 24.63 -23.69 -13.98
C SER A 96 25.16 -22.26 -13.80
N GLY A 97 24.29 -21.27 -13.57
CA GLY A 97 24.66 -19.86 -13.41
C GLY A 97 24.95 -19.12 -14.73
N THR A 98 24.74 -19.77 -15.88
CA THR A 98 24.87 -19.14 -17.20
C THR A 98 23.64 -18.28 -17.50
N ILE A 99 23.86 -17.06 -17.98
CA ILE A 99 22.77 -16.18 -18.39
C ILE A 99 22.17 -16.71 -19.70
N ILE A 100 20.89 -17.08 -19.67
CA ILE A 100 20.16 -17.66 -20.81
C ILE A 100 19.21 -16.68 -21.49
N GLY A 101 18.99 -15.51 -20.88
CA GLY A 101 18.09 -14.48 -21.39
C GLY A 101 17.81 -13.42 -20.34
N SER A 102 16.72 -12.66 -20.53
CA SER A 102 16.29 -11.63 -19.57
C SER A 102 14.77 -11.60 -19.45
N ASP A 103 14.27 -11.56 -18.23
CA ASP A 103 12.87 -11.26 -17.96
C ASP A 103 12.64 -9.76 -18.00
N MET A 104 11.46 -9.37 -18.45
CA MET A 104 11.04 -7.97 -18.46
C MET A 104 9.98 -7.74 -17.40
N ILE A 105 10.17 -6.71 -16.58
CA ILE A 105 9.20 -6.30 -15.57
C ILE A 105 8.79 -4.87 -15.85
N ILE A 106 7.50 -4.67 -16.02
CA ILE A 106 6.91 -3.37 -16.32
C ILE A 106 6.04 -2.94 -15.15
N TYR A 107 6.21 -1.69 -14.72
CA TYR A 107 5.29 -1.00 -13.83
C TYR A 107 4.64 0.15 -14.58
N ALA A 108 3.31 0.14 -14.64
CA ALA A 108 2.52 1.16 -15.30
C ALA A 108 1.15 1.26 -14.62
N LEU A 109 0.53 2.44 -14.72
CA LEU A 109 -0.87 2.58 -14.36
C LEU A 109 -1.74 1.80 -15.36
N ASP A 110 -2.84 1.22 -14.87
CA ASP A 110 -3.80 0.51 -15.72
C ASP A 110 -4.48 1.50 -16.68
N SER A 111 -4.56 1.12 -17.96
CA SER A 111 -5.16 1.94 -19.01
C SER A 111 -6.67 2.12 -18.84
N ALA A 112 -7.36 1.15 -18.24
CA ALA A 112 -8.79 1.20 -17.97
C ALA A 112 -9.09 1.92 -16.65
N ASP A 113 -8.14 1.90 -15.70
CA ASP A 113 -8.30 2.51 -14.38
C ASP A 113 -6.96 3.07 -13.87
N PRO A 114 -6.65 4.36 -14.11
CA PRO A 114 -5.35 4.94 -13.78
C PRO A 114 -5.09 5.04 -12.26
N THR A 115 -6.06 4.66 -11.41
CA THR A 115 -5.84 4.55 -9.96
C THR A 115 -5.12 3.26 -9.55
N LYS A 116 -4.96 2.31 -10.47
CA LYS A 116 -4.35 1.01 -10.19
C LYS A 116 -2.97 0.93 -10.81
N LEU A 117 -1.96 0.65 -9.99
CA LEU A 117 -0.61 0.35 -10.44
C LEU A 117 -0.49 -1.14 -10.71
N ARG A 118 -0.08 -1.50 -11.92
CA ARG A 118 0.18 -2.88 -12.33
C ARG A 118 1.66 -3.20 -12.33
N ARG A 119 1.96 -4.46 -12.01
CA ARG A 119 3.24 -5.13 -12.27
C ARG A 119 2.99 -6.22 -13.30
N ILE A 120 3.65 -6.09 -14.45
CA ILE A 120 3.57 -7.02 -15.56
C ILE A 120 4.93 -7.68 -15.71
N VAL A 121 4.98 -9.01 -15.71
CA VAL A 121 6.19 -9.81 -15.92
C VAL A 121 6.04 -10.57 -17.22
N TYR A 122 7.03 -10.40 -18.09
CA TYR A 122 7.26 -11.24 -19.25
C TYR A 122 8.48 -12.11 -18.96
N ALA A 123 8.23 -13.39 -18.71
CA ALA A 123 9.24 -14.37 -18.42
C ALA A 123 9.83 -14.93 -19.72
N THR A 124 11.16 -14.98 -19.80
CA THR A 124 11.81 -15.70 -20.89
C THR A 124 11.68 -17.21 -20.68
N ALA A 125 11.62 -17.98 -21.76
CA ALA A 125 11.61 -19.44 -21.69
C ALA A 125 12.78 -19.98 -20.83
N GLY A 126 12.45 -20.86 -19.88
CA GLY A 126 13.42 -21.38 -18.91
C GLY A 126 13.69 -20.47 -17.72
N SER A 127 13.00 -19.34 -17.59
CA SER A 127 13.04 -18.50 -16.38
C SER A 127 12.33 -19.18 -15.21
N PRO A 128 12.86 -19.04 -13.97
CA PRO A 128 12.12 -19.42 -12.77
C PRO A 128 10.95 -18.46 -12.47
N ARG A 129 10.88 -17.29 -13.13
CA ARG A 129 9.74 -16.39 -13.03
C ARG A 129 8.64 -16.86 -13.98
N SER A 130 7.39 -16.72 -13.57
CA SER A 130 6.23 -16.92 -14.44
C SER A 130 5.74 -15.59 -15.00
N ASP A 131 5.15 -15.65 -16.20
CA ASP A 131 4.36 -14.55 -16.72
C ASP A 131 3.28 -14.15 -15.73
N SER A 132 3.11 -12.86 -15.51
CA SER A 132 2.09 -12.35 -14.61
C SER A 132 1.65 -10.94 -14.96
N ASN A 133 0.39 -10.62 -14.68
CA ASN A 133 -0.13 -9.27 -14.75
C ASN A 133 -1.00 -9.05 -13.51
N LYS A 134 -0.47 -8.34 -12.52
CA LYS A 134 -1.14 -8.15 -11.22
C LYS A 134 -1.20 -6.67 -10.83
N ILE A 135 -2.25 -6.30 -10.12
CA ILE A 135 -2.35 -5.01 -9.45
C ILE A 135 -1.50 -5.08 -8.17
N VAL A 136 -0.65 -4.08 -7.95
CA VAL A 136 0.25 -3.99 -6.79
C VAL A 136 -0.05 -2.82 -5.87
N ALA A 137 -0.78 -1.81 -6.35
CA ALA A 137 -1.37 -0.76 -5.54
C ALA A 137 -2.67 -0.26 -6.17
N GLU A 138 -3.57 0.20 -5.32
CA GLU A 138 -4.86 0.83 -5.67
C GLU A 138 -4.88 2.26 -5.10
N ASP A 139 -5.85 3.06 -5.55
CA ASP A 139 -6.02 4.46 -5.15
C ASP A 139 -4.77 5.35 -5.37
N VAL A 140 -4.00 5.03 -6.42
CA VAL A 140 -2.84 5.82 -6.84
C VAL A 140 -3.32 7.08 -7.54
N ASP A 141 -3.00 8.23 -6.97
CA ASP A 141 -3.29 9.53 -7.55
C ASP A 141 -2.11 10.07 -8.37
N THR A 142 -0.89 9.91 -7.85
CA THR A 142 0.32 10.33 -8.55
C THR A 142 1.37 9.23 -8.48
N LEU A 143 1.95 8.90 -9.62
CA LEU A 143 3.11 8.03 -9.74
C LEU A 143 4.24 8.80 -10.41
N LEU A 144 5.43 8.80 -9.81
CA LEU A 144 6.60 9.43 -10.40
C LEU A 144 7.84 8.57 -10.22
N PHE A 145 8.54 8.34 -11.33
CA PHE A 145 9.87 7.77 -11.37
C PHE A 145 10.89 8.84 -11.76
N SER A 146 11.99 8.88 -11.02
CA SER A 146 13.09 9.81 -11.23
C SER A 146 14.43 9.18 -10.88
N SER A 147 15.52 9.83 -11.26
CA SER A 147 16.88 9.50 -10.86
C SER A 147 17.61 10.77 -10.49
N TYR A 148 18.22 10.82 -9.31
CA TYR A 148 18.94 11.99 -8.81
C TYR A 148 18.14 13.31 -8.91
N GLY A 149 16.81 13.24 -8.73
CA GLY A 149 15.90 14.38 -8.83
C GLY A 149 15.39 14.71 -10.24
N THR A 150 15.91 14.04 -11.28
CA THR A 150 15.48 14.24 -12.67
C THR A 150 14.48 13.16 -13.08
N GLY A 151 13.33 13.54 -13.65
CA GLY A 151 12.34 12.59 -14.16
C GLY A 151 12.93 11.65 -15.22
N LEU A 152 12.51 10.38 -15.24
CA LEU A 152 13.08 9.39 -16.16
C LEU A 152 12.91 9.76 -17.64
N SER A 153 11.86 10.50 -18.00
CA SER A 153 11.64 10.98 -19.38
C SER A 153 12.75 11.92 -19.89
N SER A 154 13.49 12.58 -19.01
CA SER A 154 14.58 13.49 -19.36
C SER A 154 15.93 12.79 -19.45
N ILE A 155 16.00 11.48 -19.20
CA ILE A 155 17.25 10.71 -19.20
C ILE A 155 17.48 10.09 -20.57
N ALA A 156 18.49 10.58 -21.29
CA ALA A 156 18.82 10.12 -22.64
C ALA A 156 19.30 8.66 -22.72
N SER A 157 19.83 8.11 -21.63
CA SER A 157 20.36 6.73 -21.59
C SER A 157 19.92 6.00 -20.32
N PRO A 158 18.71 5.42 -20.31
CA PRO A 158 18.15 4.71 -19.16
C PRO A 158 19.08 3.61 -18.61
N GLY A 159 19.84 2.92 -19.47
CA GLY A 159 20.80 1.88 -19.06
C GLY A 159 21.96 2.36 -18.18
N THR A 160 22.22 3.68 -18.11
CA THR A 160 23.26 4.24 -17.25
C THR A 160 22.76 4.65 -15.86
N VAL A 161 21.45 4.60 -15.63
CA VAL A 161 20.83 4.98 -14.37
C VAL A 161 21.30 4.05 -13.26
N LYS A 162 21.75 4.63 -12.14
CA LYS A 162 22.24 3.88 -10.97
C LYS A 162 21.25 3.92 -9.81
N LEU A 163 20.54 5.03 -9.64
CA LEU A 163 19.58 5.24 -8.57
C LEU A 163 18.20 5.48 -9.18
N LEU A 164 17.22 4.68 -8.79
CA LEU A 164 15.81 4.89 -9.08
C LEU A 164 15.13 5.45 -7.83
N THR A 165 14.51 6.60 -7.96
CA THR A 165 13.63 7.18 -6.95
C THR A 165 12.20 7.05 -7.44
N MET A 166 11.32 6.63 -6.54
CA MET A 166 9.93 6.33 -6.83
C MET A 166 9.09 7.08 -5.82
N LYS A 167 8.08 7.77 -6.30
CA LYS A 167 7.11 8.50 -5.49
C LYS A 167 5.73 8.02 -5.89
N ILE A 168 4.99 7.52 -4.90
CA ILE A 168 3.59 7.14 -5.02
C ILE A 168 2.81 8.03 -4.06
N ILE A 169 1.86 8.79 -4.60
CA ILE A 169 0.84 9.48 -3.82
C ILE A 169 -0.45 8.71 -3.98
N THR A 170 -1.03 8.31 -2.86
CA THR A 170 -2.38 7.75 -2.83
C THR A 170 -3.35 8.77 -2.24
N LYS A 171 -4.57 8.81 -2.78
CA LYS A 171 -5.63 9.68 -2.26
C LYS A 171 -6.89 8.88 -2.02
N THR A 172 -7.46 9.05 -0.84
CA THR A 172 -8.76 8.46 -0.49
C THR A 172 -9.67 9.53 0.08
N ASN A 173 -10.97 9.40 -0.22
CA ASN A 173 -12.01 10.21 0.38
C ASN A 173 -12.82 9.31 1.31
N ALA A 174 -12.71 9.57 2.60
CA ALA A 174 -13.46 8.85 3.62
C ALA A 174 -14.26 9.85 4.45
N ALA A 175 -15.58 9.72 4.43
CA ALA A 175 -16.53 10.58 5.15
C ALA A 175 -16.32 12.10 4.89
N GLY A 176 -16.02 12.47 3.64
CA GLY A 176 -15.82 13.87 3.24
C GLY A 176 -14.44 14.43 3.59
N VAL A 177 -13.57 13.63 4.22
CA VAL A 177 -12.18 13.99 4.49
C VAL A 177 -11.29 13.34 3.44
N VAL A 178 -10.62 14.18 2.64
CA VAL A 178 -9.58 13.74 1.72
C VAL A 178 -8.30 13.50 2.49
N ARG A 179 -7.79 12.26 2.43
CA ARG A 179 -6.49 11.88 2.97
C ARG A 179 -5.52 11.63 1.82
N VAL A 180 -4.35 12.21 1.94
CA VAL A 180 -3.24 12.08 0.99
C VAL A 180 -2.11 11.39 1.72
N ASN A 181 -1.58 10.31 1.14
CA ASN A 181 -0.39 9.66 1.65
C ASN A 181 0.70 9.69 0.57
N GLU A 182 1.89 10.12 0.96
CA GLU A 182 3.05 10.21 0.08
C GLU A 182 4.12 9.23 0.53
N ILE A 183 4.47 8.31 -0.35
CA ILE A 183 5.51 7.31 -0.13
C ILE A 183 6.61 7.54 -1.15
N ILE A 184 7.79 7.92 -0.66
CA ILE A 184 9.00 8.06 -1.46
C ILE A 184 9.96 6.95 -1.07
N THR A 185 10.50 6.24 -2.06
CA THR A 185 11.49 5.18 -1.85
C THR A 185 12.52 5.24 -2.96
N SER A 186 13.78 4.93 -2.63
CA SER A 186 14.85 4.84 -3.62
C SER A 186 15.51 3.47 -3.59
N ALA A 187 15.95 3.01 -4.76
CA ALA A 187 16.63 1.74 -4.96
C ALA A 187 17.80 1.91 -5.93
N SER A 188 18.93 1.24 -5.64
CA SER A 188 20.03 1.15 -6.58
C SER A 188 19.71 0.10 -7.64
N LEU A 189 19.90 0.43 -8.92
CA LEU A 189 19.80 -0.51 -10.02
C LEU A 189 21.06 -1.36 -10.12
N ARG A 190 20.94 -2.55 -10.72
CA ARG A 190 22.05 -3.43 -11.08
C ARG A 190 22.76 -2.88 -12.32
N ASN A 191 23.46 -1.77 -12.19
CA ASN A 191 24.26 -1.24 -13.29
C ASN A 191 25.62 -1.97 -13.33
N LYS A 192 25.71 -3.05 -14.11
CA LYS A 192 26.98 -3.73 -14.38
C LYS A 192 27.68 -2.96 -15.50
N LYS A 193 28.84 -2.35 -15.22
CA LYS A 193 29.82 -2.02 -16.28
C LYS A 193 30.14 -3.34 -17.00
N ILE A 194 29.58 -3.55 -18.20
CA ILE A 194 30.15 -4.51 -19.13
C ILE A 194 31.15 -3.69 -19.95
N SER A 195 32.36 -3.56 -19.43
CA SER A 195 33.51 -3.16 -20.25
C SER A 195 33.91 -4.40 -21.05
N TYR A 196 33.71 -4.34 -22.37
CA TYR A 196 34.43 -5.19 -23.31
C TYR A 196 35.87 -4.71 -23.42
#